data_AF-A0AAE0FCK0-F1
#
_entry.id   AF-A0AAE0FCK0-F1
#
_cell.length_a   1.000
_cell.length_b   1.000
_cell.length_c   1.000
_cell.angle_alpha   90.00
_cell.angle_beta   90.00
_cell.angle_gamma   90.00
#
_symmetry.space_group_name_H-M   'P 1'
#
loop_
_entity.id
_entity.type
_entity.pdbx_description
1 polymer ?
#
loop_
_entity_poly.entity_id
_entity_poly.type
_entity_poly.pdbx_seq_one_letter_code
_entity_poly.pdbx_strand_id
1 'polypeptide(L)'
;MNNQFKDPNAWDDYLTALEQATPVIEAIAVTDYYVTDTYEAMLQHKAAGRLPNTKLVFPNVELRLDVATTKRGFVNLHLFVSPEDPQHLEELQRLLSRLQFNVMQDRFDCTRADLIRLGKKADATITNDRAALAYGVNQFKVNFQQLREVVSESGWAKKNILIAVAGGATDGTSGVREAADQTIRREIESFAHVIFAGSPAQREFWLGQKDLGPDEIRARYGSLKPCLHGSDAHKLDDVASPFGNRFSWIKGGLEFDALRQACIDPDGRAYVGEQPPYSAMPSQVISHVRINDADWATTPDIPLNHGLVAIIGARGSGKTALADVIAAGCDAITPAGWNANENISPSFLARARRLVGDATSTLIWAAGATVTRALDGSDANGHMSFPRARYLSQQFVEELCSAKGVADGLVDEIERVIFESHSQDSRERALDFAELREQQTARFCQARER
;
A
#
# COMPACT_ATOMS: atom_id res chain seq x y z
N MET A 1 -17.81 8.77 -22.83
CA MET A 1 -19.23 8.93 -22.39
C MET A 1 -19.38 10.30 -21.76
N ASN A 2 -20.48 10.65 -21.08
CA ASN A 2 -20.82 12.03 -20.67
C ASN A 2 -19.83 12.67 -19.68
N ASN A 3 -18.60 12.91 -20.14
CA ASN A 3 -17.51 13.52 -19.39
C ASN A 3 -17.64 15.05 -19.37
N GLN A 4 -18.67 15.60 -20.03
CA GLN A 4 -19.01 17.02 -20.19
C GLN A 4 -17.87 17.92 -20.74
N PHE A 5 -16.72 17.34 -21.09
CA PHE A 5 -15.64 17.98 -21.85
C PHE A 5 -16.08 18.12 -23.31
N LYS A 6 -16.57 19.32 -23.67
CA LYS A 6 -17.13 19.63 -24.98
C LYS A 6 -16.11 20.20 -25.97
N ASP A 7 -14.90 20.47 -25.52
CA ASP A 7 -13.85 21.14 -26.31
C ASP A 7 -13.11 20.14 -27.22
N PRO A 8 -12.84 20.49 -28.50
CA PRO A 8 -11.89 19.75 -29.35
C PRO A 8 -10.51 19.51 -28.71
N ASN A 9 -10.04 20.42 -27.84
CA ASN A 9 -8.78 20.34 -27.12
C ASN A 9 -8.88 19.65 -25.76
N ALA A 10 -10.03 19.04 -25.44
CA ALA A 10 -10.30 18.44 -24.12
C ALA A 10 -9.21 17.48 -23.63
N TRP A 11 -8.56 16.74 -24.53
CA TRP A 11 -7.44 15.86 -24.16
C TRP A 11 -6.21 16.64 -23.70
N ASP A 12 -5.81 17.68 -24.44
CA ASP A 12 -4.65 18.47 -24.07
C ASP A 12 -4.87 19.21 -22.75
N ASP A 13 -6.06 19.77 -22.56
CA ASP A 13 -6.42 20.44 -21.30
C ASP A 13 -6.43 19.45 -20.13
N TYR A 14 -7.06 18.29 -20.31
CA TYR A 14 -7.14 17.24 -19.28
C TYR A 14 -5.75 16.73 -18.89
N LEU A 15 -4.88 16.45 -19.86
CA LEU A 15 -3.50 16.01 -19.62
C LEU A 15 -2.68 17.10 -18.94
N THR A 16 -2.86 18.36 -19.35
CA THR A 16 -2.18 19.50 -18.72
C THR A 16 -2.60 19.66 -17.25
N ALA A 17 -3.89 19.51 -16.95
CA ALA A 17 -4.40 19.53 -15.59
C ALA A 17 -3.80 18.40 -14.74
N LEU A 18 -3.68 17.19 -15.28
CA LEU A 18 -3.00 16.07 -14.60
C LEU A 18 -1.50 16.35 -14.36
N GLU A 19 -0.81 16.93 -15.33
CA GLU A 19 0.62 17.25 -15.26
C GLU A 19 0.92 18.37 -14.25
N GLN A 20 -0.03 19.28 -14.03
CA GLN A 20 0.09 20.41 -13.11
C GLN A 20 -0.51 20.13 -11.73
N ALA A 21 -1.12 18.96 -11.53
CA ALA A 21 -1.76 18.60 -10.27
C ALA A 21 -0.78 18.59 -9.09
N THR A 22 -1.29 19.01 -7.92
CA THR A 22 -0.57 18.95 -6.65
C THR A 22 -1.45 18.23 -5.61
N PRO A 23 -0.97 17.13 -4.99
CA PRO A 23 0.33 16.49 -5.17
C PRO A 23 0.54 15.92 -6.58
N VAL A 24 1.80 15.70 -6.96
CA VAL A 24 2.16 15.14 -8.27
C VAL A 24 1.51 13.76 -8.43
N ILE A 25 0.81 13.55 -9.54
CA ILE A 25 0.13 12.29 -9.81
C ILE A 25 1.08 11.31 -10.50
N GLU A 26 1.58 10.36 -9.72
CA GLU A 26 2.54 9.34 -10.18
C GLU A 26 1.89 8.03 -10.64
N ALA A 27 0.61 7.81 -10.31
CA ALA A 27 -0.17 6.64 -10.73
C ALA A 27 -1.59 7.02 -11.14
N ILE A 28 -2.09 6.46 -12.25
CA ILE A 28 -3.42 6.73 -12.79
C ILE A 28 -4.14 5.43 -13.13
N ALA A 29 -5.34 5.27 -12.58
CA ALA A 29 -6.32 4.26 -13.01
C ALA A 29 -7.28 4.91 -14.00
N VAL A 30 -7.24 4.55 -15.27
CA VAL A 30 -8.07 5.18 -16.30
C VAL A 30 -9.44 4.51 -16.33
N THR A 31 -10.48 5.27 -16.01
CA THR A 31 -11.83 4.72 -15.87
C THR A 31 -12.57 4.73 -17.20
N ASP A 32 -12.95 3.56 -17.68
CA ASP A 32 -13.77 3.36 -18.87
C ASP A 32 -15.00 2.52 -18.52
N TYR A 33 -16.16 2.84 -19.10
CA TYR A 33 -17.37 2.03 -18.93
C TYR A 33 -17.41 0.89 -19.95
N TYR A 34 -17.23 -0.36 -19.49
CA TYR A 34 -17.30 -1.59 -20.30
C TYR A 34 -16.30 -1.72 -21.47
N VAL A 35 -15.53 -0.70 -21.77
CA VAL A 35 -14.55 -0.65 -22.87
C VAL A 35 -13.19 -0.18 -22.35
N THR A 36 -12.24 0.10 -23.25
CA THR A 36 -10.86 0.53 -22.93
C THR A 36 -10.39 1.73 -23.76
N ASP A 37 -11.29 2.36 -24.52
CA ASP A 37 -10.96 3.41 -25.50
C ASP A 37 -10.16 4.57 -24.85
N THR A 38 -10.52 5.00 -23.62
CA THR A 38 -9.84 6.13 -22.95
C THR A 38 -8.47 5.73 -22.42
N TYR A 39 -8.36 4.53 -21.85
CA TYR A 39 -7.07 3.97 -21.43
C TYR A 39 -6.09 3.83 -22.60
N GLU A 40 -6.54 3.27 -23.73
CA GLU A 40 -5.71 3.14 -24.95
C GLU A 40 -5.25 4.50 -25.47
N ALA A 41 -6.13 5.50 -25.50
CA ALA A 41 -5.77 6.87 -25.87
C ALA A 41 -4.74 7.49 -24.90
N MET A 42 -4.90 7.29 -23.59
CA MET A 42 -3.94 7.78 -22.60
C MET A 42 -2.55 7.13 -22.78
N LEU A 43 -2.49 5.84 -23.11
CA LEU A 43 -1.22 5.17 -23.44
C LEU A 43 -0.55 5.79 -24.68
N GLN A 44 -1.32 6.12 -25.71
CA GLN A 44 -0.80 6.79 -26.92
C GLN A 44 -0.22 8.17 -26.58
N HIS A 45 -0.92 8.98 -25.79
CA HIS A 45 -0.42 10.28 -25.34
C HIS A 45 0.85 10.15 -24.49
N LYS A 46 0.90 9.15 -23.61
CA LYS A 46 2.09 8.85 -22.81
C LYS A 46 3.28 8.45 -23.68
N ALA A 47 3.06 7.60 -24.69
CA ALA A 47 4.09 7.22 -25.66
C ALA A 47 4.58 8.42 -26.50
N ALA A 48 3.72 9.42 -26.71
CA ALA A 48 4.06 10.69 -27.36
C ALA A 48 4.77 11.70 -26.42
N GLY A 49 5.05 11.34 -25.15
CA GLY A 49 5.82 12.16 -24.21
C GLY A 49 5.01 12.95 -23.18
N ARG A 50 3.68 12.82 -23.15
CA ARG A 50 2.83 13.40 -22.10
C ARG A 50 2.93 12.60 -20.79
N LEU A 51 2.48 13.19 -19.68
CA LEU A 51 2.47 12.58 -18.34
C LEU A 51 3.88 12.10 -17.89
N PRO A 52 4.91 12.98 -17.88
CA PRO A 52 6.30 12.59 -17.61
C PRO A 52 6.54 12.05 -16.19
N ASN A 53 5.74 12.54 -15.23
CA ASN A 53 5.83 12.15 -13.82
C ASN A 53 5.02 10.90 -13.49
N THR A 54 4.01 10.56 -14.28
CA THR A 54 3.20 9.37 -14.08
C THR A 54 4.01 8.12 -14.44
N LYS A 55 4.26 7.22 -13.49
CA LYS A 55 5.03 5.98 -13.71
C LYS A 55 4.13 4.78 -13.95
N LEU A 56 2.95 4.76 -13.33
CA LEU A 56 1.98 3.68 -13.46
C LEU A 56 0.69 4.18 -14.10
N VAL A 57 0.27 3.54 -15.20
CA VAL A 57 -1.05 3.75 -15.81
C VAL A 57 -1.67 2.39 -16.01
N PHE A 58 -2.91 2.19 -15.56
CA PHE A 58 -3.60 0.91 -15.69
C PHE A 58 -5.11 1.08 -15.95
N PRO A 59 -5.78 0.08 -16.57
CA PRO A 59 -7.21 0.15 -16.84
C PRO A 59 -8.04 -0.01 -15.57
N ASN A 60 -9.09 0.80 -15.46
CA ASN A 60 -10.20 0.64 -14.53
C ASN A 60 -11.51 0.51 -15.33
N VAL A 61 -12.01 -0.71 -15.51
CA VAL A 61 -13.29 -0.90 -16.22
C VAL A 61 -14.45 -0.84 -15.24
N GLU A 62 -15.29 0.18 -15.36
CA GLU A 62 -16.54 0.32 -14.60
C GLU A 62 -17.66 -0.49 -15.26
N LEU A 63 -18.32 -1.31 -14.43
CA LEU A 63 -19.46 -2.14 -14.76
C LEU A 63 -20.64 -1.76 -13.84
N ARG A 64 -21.84 -1.73 -14.39
CA ARG A 64 -23.09 -1.64 -13.62
C ARG A 64 -23.71 -3.01 -13.46
N LEU A 65 -23.88 -3.45 -12.22
CA LEU A 65 -24.56 -4.70 -11.90
C LEU A 65 -26.09 -4.55 -12.10
N ASP A 66 -26.78 -5.66 -12.31
CA ASP A 66 -28.25 -5.73 -12.34
C ASP A 66 -28.91 -5.63 -10.94
N VAL A 67 -28.18 -5.10 -9.97
CA VAL A 67 -28.63 -4.90 -8.58
C VAL A 67 -29.00 -3.44 -8.38
N ALA A 68 -30.28 -3.18 -8.09
CA ALA A 68 -30.80 -1.84 -7.93
C ALA A 68 -30.45 -1.23 -6.56
N THR A 69 -30.29 0.09 -6.54
CA THR A 69 -30.15 0.89 -5.32
C THR A 69 -31.44 1.64 -5.04
N THR A 70 -31.65 2.01 -3.78
CA THR A 70 -32.82 2.78 -3.33
C THR A 70 -32.96 4.16 -3.98
N LYS A 71 -31.89 4.71 -4.60
CA LYS A 71 -31.92 5.98 -5.33
C LYS A 71 -32.15 5.83 -6.84
N ARG A 72 -32.73 4.70 -7.29
CA ARG A 72 -32.96 4.37 -8.72
C ARG A 72 -31.68 4.23 -9.55
N GLY A 73 -30.53 4.05 -8.91
CA GLY A 73 -29.26 3.70 -9.56
C GLY A 73 -28.99 2.19 -9.51
N PHE A 74 -27.88 1.76 -10.09
CA PHE A 74 -27.39 0.38 -10.01
C PHE A 74 -26.06 0.35 -9.27
N VAL A 75 -25.68 -0.80 -8.71
CA VAL A 75 -24.38 -0.94 -8.04
C VAL A 75 -23.26 -0.91 -9.08
N ASN A 76 -22.31 0.00 -8.90
CA ASN A 76 -21.10 0.12 -9.68
C ASN A 76 -19.98 -0.77 -9.12
N LEU A 77 -19.37 -1.56 -10.01
CA LEU A 77 -18.24 -2.43 -9.75
C LEU A 77 -17.13 -2.13 -10.75
N HIS A 78 -15.89 -2.18 -10.30
CA HIS A 78 -14.72 -1.77 -11.04
C HIS A 78 -13.73 -2.91 -11.16
N LEU A 79 -13.18 -3.11 -12.35
CA LEU A 79 -12.11 -4.04 -12.63
C LEU A 79 -10.81 -3.26 -12.80
N PHE A 80 -9.97 -3.26 -11.77
CA PHE A 80 -8.60 -2.78 -11.87
C PHE A 80 -7.73 -3.87 -12.48
N VAL A 81 -7.14 -3.58 -13.64
CA VAL A 81 -6.42 -4.59 -14.41
C VAL A 81 -4.93 -4.30 -14.36
N SER A 82 -4.11 -5.31 -14.09
CA SER A 82 -2.65 -5.16 -14.08
C SER A 82 -2.15 -4.91 -15.50
N PRO A 83 -1.34 -3.86 -15.74
CA PRO A 83 -0.69 -3.61 -17.02
C PRO A 83 0.61 -4.43 -17.19
N GLU A 84 0.99 -5.25 -16.20
CA GLU A 84 2.24 -6.03 -16.20
C GLU A 84 2.30 -7.09 -17.30
N ASP A 85 1.14 -7.62 -17.71
CA ASP A 85 1.04 -8.52 -18.85
C ASP A 85 0.97 -7.70 -20.15
N PRO A 86 1.91 -7.86 -21.11
CA PRO A 86 1.85 -7.15 -22.38
C PRO A 86 0.56 -7.38 -23.19
N GLN A 87 -0.15 -8.50 -22.95
CA GLN A 87 -1.42 -8.85 -23.61
C GLN A 87 -2.65 -8.47 -22.77
N HIS A 88 -2.50 -7.66 -21.72
CA HIS A 88 -3.59 -7.37 -20.79
C HIS A 88 -4.85 -6.80 -21.43
N LEU A 89 -4.73 -6.02 -22.50
CA LEU A 89 -5.88 -5.50 -23.25
C LEU A 89 -6.66 -6.61 -23.97
N GLU A 90 -5.97 -7.50 -24.66
CA GLU A 90 -6.59 -8.62 -25.38
C GLU A 90 -7.30 -9.57 -24.39
N GLU A 91 -6.63 -9.91 -23.30
CA GLU A 91 -7.20 -10.77 -22.27
C GLU A 91 -8.38 -10.12 -21.53
N LEU A 92 -8.31 -8.81 -21.26
CA LEU A 92 -9.42 -8.05 -20.69
C LEU A 92 -10.61 -8.02 -21.65
N GLN A 93 -10.40 -7.73 -22.93
CA GLN A 93 -11.46 -7.70 -23.93
C GLN A 93 -12.10 -9.09 -24.11
N ARG A 94 -11.30 -10.15 -24.10
CA ARG A 94 -11.76 -11.55 -24.11
C ARG A 94 -12.56 -11.92 -22.86
N LEU A 95 -12.21 -11.39 -21.70
CA LEU A 95 -12.97 -11.58 -20.47
C LEU A 95 -14.32 -10.85 -20.55
N LEU A 96 -14.30 -9.57 -20.94
CA LEU A 96 -15.49 -8.74 -21.07
C LEU A 96 -16.47 -9.34 -22.08
N SER A 97 -16.01 -9.83 -23.23
CA SER A 97 -16.90 -10.43 -24.24
C SER A 97 -17.71 -11.64 -23.75
N ARG A 98 -17.36 -12.23 -22.61
CA ARG A 98 -18.10 -13.34 -21.98
C ARG A 98 -19.25 -12.87 -21.09
N LEU A 99 -19.30 -11.58 -20.77
CA LEU A 99 -20.44 -10.95 -20.08
C LEU A 99 -21.54 -10.68 -21.11
N GLN A 100 -22.77 -11.08 -20.79
CA GLN A 100 -23.88 -11.08 -21.73
C GLN A 100 -25.09 -10.38 -21.11
N PHE A 101 -25.78 -9.59 -21.93
CA PHE A 101 -27.02 -8.93 -21.56
C PHE A 101 -28.13 -9.38 -22.51
N ASN A 102 -29.12 -10.09 -21.96
CA ASN A 102 -30.22 -10.66 -22.71
C ASN A 102 -31.47 -9.77 -22.59
N VAL A 103 -31.75 -8.98 -23.62
CA VAL A 103 -32.87 -8.03 -23.66
C VAL A 103 -33.40 -7.91 -25.08
N MET A 104 -34.65 -7.42 -25.23
CA MET A 104 -35.24 -7.17 -26.55
C MET A 104 -35.22 -8.42 -27.46
N GLN A 105 -35.47 -9.59 -26.85
CA GLN A 105 -35.44 -10.91 -27.51
C GLN A 105 -34.12 -11.22 -28.23
N ASP A 106 -32.99 -10.72 -27.69
CA ASP A 106 -31.68 -10.78 -28.30
C ASP A 106 -30.60 -10.87 -27.20
N ARG A 107 -29.40 -11.26 -27.61
CA ARG A 107 -28.23 -11.36 -26.73
C ARG A 107 -27.20 -10.33 -27.20
N PHE A 108 -26.69 -9.56 -26.25
CA PHE A 108 -25.60 -8.60 -26.47
C PHE A 108 -24.41 -8.99 -25.61
N ASP A 109 -23.28 -9.25 -26.24
CA ASP A 109 -22.02 -9.48 -25.54
C ASP A 109 -21.40 -8.12 -25.15
N CYS A 110 -20.63 -8.07 -24.06
CA CYS A 110 -19.95 -6.84 -23.63
C CYS A 110 -18.73 -6.58 -24.52
N THR A 111 -19.00 -6.25 -25.78
CA THR A 111 -18.05 -5.81 -26.79
C THR A 111 -18.50 -4.45 -27.33
N ARG A 112 -17.56 -3.64 -27.81
CA ARG A 112 -17.87 -2.32 -28.39
C ARG A 112 -18.93 -2.40 -29.48
N ALA A 113 -18.85 -3.41 -30.35
CA ALA A 113 -19.79 -3.62 -31.46
C ALA A 113 -21.22 -3.90 -30.95
N ASP A 114 -21.36 -4.78 -29.96
CA ASP A 114 -22.67 -5.12 -29.41
C ASP A 114 -23.25 -4.04 -28.51
N LEU A 115 -22.42 -3.26 -27.81
CA LEU A 115 -22.86 -2.07 -27.09
C LEU A 115 -23.43 -1.01 -28.06
N ILE A 116 -22.80 -0.80 -29.22
CA ILE A 116 -23.34 0.06 -30.28
C ILE A 116 -24.65 -0.52 -30.82
N ARG A 117 -24.69 -1.83 -31.11
CA ARG A 117 -25.90 -2.52 -31.60
C ARG A 117 -27.05 -2.37 -30.62
N LEU A 118 -26.80 -2.57 -29.32
CA LEU A 118 -27.77 -2.36 -28.24
C LEU A 118 -28.27 -0.91 -28.23
N GLY A 119 -27.36 0.06 -28.34
CA GLY A 119 -27.72 1.47 -28.38
C GLY A 119 -28.68 1.81 -29.53
N LYS A 120 -28.35 1.39 -30.75
CA LYS A 120 -29.20 1.60 -31.94
C LYS A 120 -30.52 0.84 -31.87
N LYS A 121 -30.53 -0.35 -31.27
CA LYS A 121 -31.76 -1.15 -31.13
C LYS A 121 -32.69 -0.52 -30.10
N ALA A 122 -32.15 -0.03 -28.99
CA ALA A 122 -32.91 0.59 -27.91
C ALA A 122 -33.43 2.00 -28.29
N ASP A 123 -32.72 2.72 -29.16
CA ASP A 123 -33.22 3.96 -29.78
C ASP A 123 -32.81 4.03 -31.26
N ALA A 124 -33.77 3.75 -32.14
CA ALA A 124 -33.58 3.71 -33.59
C ALA A 124 -33.29 5.09 -34.20
N THR A 125 -33.47 6.19 -33.45
CA THR A 125 -33.14 7.54 -33.93
C THR A 125 -31.64 7.83 -33.88
N ILE A 126 -30.88 7.03 -33.11
CA ILE A 126 -29.44 7.20 -32.96
C ILE A 126 -28.71 6.53 -34.14
N THR A 127 -28.16 7.36 -35.04
CA THR A 127 -27.40 6.88 -36.21
C THR A 127 -25.88 6.90 -36.00
N ASN A 128 -25.40 7.81 -35.14
CA ASN A 128 -23.98 7.97 -34.84
C ASN A 128 -23.46 6.90 -33.88
N ASP A 129 -22.38 6.20 -34.24
CA ASP A 129 -21.82 5.10 -33.44
C ASP A 129 -21.34 5.52 -32.05
N ARG A 130 -20.78 6.72 -31.89
CA ARG A 130 -20.33 7.21 -30.57
C ARG A 130 -21.52 7.48 -29.66
N ALA A 131 -22.59 8.07 -30.19
CA ALA A 131 -23.83 8.29 -29.46
C ALA A 131 -24.51 6.94 -29.12
N ALA A 132 -24.52 5.99 -30.06
CA ALA A 132 -25.07 4.66 -29.83
C ALA A 132 -24.28 3.88 -28.78
N LEU A 133 -22.94 3.92 -28.81
CA LEU A 133 -22.09 3.32 -27.77
C LEU A 133 -22.42 3.89 -26.39
N ALA A 134 -22.51 5.22 -26.27
CA ALA A 134 -22.84 5.88 -25.01
C ALA A 134 -24.24 5.51 -24.50
N TYR A 135 -25.23 5.40 -25.40
CA TYR A 135 -26.57 4.97 -25.03
C TYR A 135 -26.60 3.50 -24.62
N GLY A 136 -26.01 2.61 -25.42
CA GLY A 136 -25.97 1.17 -25.16
C GLY A 136 -25.25 0.80 -23.87
N VAL A 137 -24.15 1.47 -23.55
CA VAL A 137 -23.45 1.31 -22.27
C VAL A 137 -24.33 1.71 -21.08
N ASN A 138 -25.14 2.77 -21.21
CA ASN A 138 -26.07 3.13 -20.14
C ASN A 138 -27.16 2.06 -19.94
N GLN A 139 -27.56 1.36 -21.01
CA GLN A 139 -28.54 0.28 -20.95
C GLN A 139 -27.96 -1.04 -20.42
N PHE A 140 -26.72 -1.39 -20.79
CA PHE A 140 -26.10 -2.67 -20.44
C PHE A 140 -26.04 -2.87 -18.92
N LYS A 141 -26.39 -4.06 -18.43
CA LYS A 141 -26.28 -4.46 -17.01
C LYS A 141 -25.63 -5.82 -16.92
N VAL A 142 -24.72 -5.96 -15.98
CA VAL A 142 -23.97 -7.20 -15.75
C VAL A 142 -24.64 -7.98 -14.64
N ASN A 143 -24.98 -9.23 -14.92
CA ASN A 143 -25.45 -10.12 -13.87
C ASN A 143 -24.29 -10.49 -12.94
N PHE A 144 -24.48 -10.33 -11.63
CA PHE A 144 -23.42 -10.57 -10.66
C PHE A 144 -22.92 -12.03 -10.64
N GLN A 145 -23.83 -13.01 -10.79
CA GLN A 145 -23.46 -14.42 -10.80
C GLN A 145 -22.63 -14.76 -12.05
N GLN A 146 -23.03 -14.26 -13.22
CA GLN A 146 -22.24 -14.40 -14.45
C GLN A 146 -20.84 -13.79 -14.31
N LEU A 147 -20.73 -12.59 -13.71
CA LEU A 147 -19.44 -11.95 -13.48
C LEU A 147 -18.53 -12.83 -12.61
N ARG A 148 -19.06 -13.36 -11.50
CA ARG A 148 -18.33 -14.28 -10.62
C ARG A 148 -17.83 -15.51 -11.39
N GLU A 149 -18.68 -16.13 -12.18
CA GLU A 149 -18.35 -17.31 -12.98
C GLU A 149 -17.23 -17.00 -13.98
N VAL A 150 -17.41 -15.95 -14.80
CA VAL A 150 -16.46 -15.52 -15.83
C VAL A 150 -15.07 -15.24 -15.25
N VAL A 151 -15.00 -14.53 -14.11
CA VAL A 151 -13.75 -14.26 -13.40
C VAL A 151 -13.17 -15.54 -12.77
N SER A 152 -14.02 -16.39 -12.17
CA SER A 152 -13.58 -17.61 -11.50
C SER A 152 -13.03 -18.68 -12.45
N GLU A 153 -13.46 -18.69 -13.70
CA GLU A 153 -12.97 -19.62 -14.72
C GLU A 153 -11.71 -19.13 -15.42
N SER A 154 -11.38 -17.84 -15.29
CA SER A 154 -10.18 -17.24 -15.89
C SER A 154 -9.03 -17.19 -14.89
N GLY A 155 -8.05 -18.08 -15.05
CA GLY A 155 -6.81 -18.03 -14.26
C GLY A 155 -6.05 -16.71 -14.45
N TRP A 156 -6.12 -16.13 -15.65
CA TRP A 156 -5.55 -14.81 -15.95
C TRP A 156 -6.26 -13.71 -15.15
N ALA A 157 -7.60 -13.68 -15.15
CA ALA A 157 -8.35 -12.65 -14.43
C ALA A 157 -8.08 -12.70 -12.92
N LYS A 158 -8.01 -13.89 -12.31
CA LYS A 158 -7.69 -14.04 -10.89
C LYS A 158 -6.32 -13.46 -10.50
N LYS A 159 -5.35 -13.51 -11.41
CA LYS A 159 -3.99 -13.01 -11.16
C LYS A 159 -3.85 -11.51 -11.44
N ASN A 160 -4.58 -11.03 -12.45
CA ASN A 160 -4.38 -9.71 -13.04
C ASN A 160 -5.49 -8.71 -12.75
N ILE A 161 -6.60 -9.11 -12.12
CA ILE A 161 -7.71 -8.20 -11.84
C ILE A 161 -7.96 -8.09 -10.33
N LEU A 162 -7.91 -6.85 -9.83
CA LEU A 162 -8.48 -6.49 -8.53
C LEU A 162 -9.89 -5.91 -8.74
N ILE A 163 -10.80 -6.30 -7.87
CA ILE A 163 -12.21 -5.93 -7.97
C ILE A 163 -12.51 -4.89 -6.92
N ALA A 164 -12.98 -3.71 -7.34
CA ALA A 164 -13.43 -2.67 -6.44
C ALA A 164 -14.94 -2.49 -6.55
N VAL A 165 -15.62 -2.12 -5.46
CA VAL A 165 -17.06 -1.80 -5.49
C VAL A 165 -17.31 -0.44 -4.86
N ALA A 166 -18.25 0.32 -5.43
CA ALA A 166 -18.71 1.57 -4.83
C ALA A 166 -19.33 1.30 -3.45
N GLY A 167 -18.84 2.01 -2.42
CA GLY A 167 -19.38 1.95 -1.06
C GLY A 167 -20.47 2.98 -0.79
N GLY A 168 -20.73 3.90 -1.71
CA GLY A 168 -21.70 4.99 -1.57
C GLY A 168 -23.15 4.53 -1.50
N ALA A 169 -24.05 5.40 -1.04
CA ALA A 169 -25.49 5.10 -0.98
C ALA A 169 -26.23 5.37 -2.31
N THR A 170 -25.59 6.04 -3.26
CA THR A 170 -26.21 6.46 -4.53
C THR A 170 -25.99 5.44 -5.64
N ASP A 171 -24.79 4.89 -5.72
CA ASP A 171 -24.31 4.00 -6.78
C ASP A 171 -23.55 2.78 -6.21
N GLY A 172 -23.56 2.62 -4.89
CA GLY A 172 -22.82 1.60 -4.19
C GLY A 172 -23.67 0.67 -3.34
N THR A 173 -23.01 -0.29 -2.71
CA THR A 173 -23.63 -1.36 -1.93
C THR A 173 -24.42 -0.84 -0.73
N SER A 174 -24.05 0.33 -0.17
CA SER A 174 -24.80 0.98 0.90
C SER A 174 -26.20 1.45 0.49
N GLY A 175 -26.45 1.59 -0.81
CA GLY A 175 -27.75 1.93 -1.38
C GLY A 175 -28.73 0.76 -1.47
N VAL A 176 -28.25 -0.47 -1.28
CA VAL A 176 -29.02 -1.72 -1.35
C VAL A 176 -29.64 -2.01 0.03
N ARG A 177 -30.97 -1.90 0.15
CA ARG A 177 -31.66 -1.90 1.46
C ARG A 177 -32.82 -2.90 1.59
N GLU A 178 -33.30 -3.50 0.50
CA GLU A 178 -34.34 -4.53 0.60
C GLU A 178 -33.78 -5.81 1.22
N ALA A 179 -34.59 -6.52 2.01
CA ALA A 179 -34.12 -7.66 2.81
C ALA A 179 -33.52 -8.81 1.96
N ALA A 180 -34.09 -9.08 0.78
CA ALA A 180 -33.56 -10.07 -0.16
C ALA A 180 -32.20 -9.64 -0.73
N ASP A 181 -32.00 -8.34 -0.93
CA ASP A 181 -30.79 -7.81 -1.54
C ASP A 181 -29.64 -7.63 -0.55
N GLN A 182 -29.90 -7.71 0.77
CA GLN A 182 -28.84 -7.67 1.78
C GLN A 182 -27.87 -8.85 1.66
N THR A 183 -28.37 -10.04 1.27
CA THR A 183 -27.52 -11.20 1.01
C THR A 183 -26.66 -10.97 -0.23
N ILE A 184 -27.26 -10.48 -1.32
CA ILE A 184 -26.55 -10.17 -2.56
C ILE A 184 -25.49 -9.10 -2.33
N ARG A 185 -25.83 -8.06 -1.57
CA ARG A 185 -24.91 -7.00 -1.15
C ARG A 185 -23.68 -7.57 -0.45
N ARG A 186 -23.88 -8.47 0.52
CA ARG A 186 -22.78 -9.12 1.25
C ARG A 186 -21.92 -9.97 0.32
N GLU A 187 -22.52 -10.69 -0.62
CA GLU A 187 -21.77 -11.47 -1.61
C GLU A 187 -20.93 -10.56 -2.52
N ILE A 188 -21.46 -9.43 -2.98
CA ILE A 188 -20.71 -8.43 -3.75
C ILE A 188 -19.55 -7.86 -2.94
N GLU A 189 -19.82 -7.44 -1.70
CA GLU A 189 -18.80 -6.91 -0.80
C GLU A 189 -17.73 -7.96 -0.50
N SER A 190 -18.11 -9.23 -0.32
CA SER A 190 -17.18 -10.36 -0.12
C SER A 190 -16.33 -10.63 -1.36
N PHE A 191 -16.92 -10.54 -2.56
CA PHE A 191 -16.23 -10.70 -3.84
C PHE A 191 -15.27 -9.54 -4.17
N ALA A 192 -15.53 -8.34 -3.64
CA ALA A 192 -14.67 -7.18 -3.85
C ALA A 192 -13.38 -7.29 -3.03
N HIS A 193 -12.27 -6.88 -3.63
CA HIS A 193 -10.97 -6.72 -2.98
C HIS A 193 -10.82 -5.32 -2.37
N VAL A 194 -11.43 -4.31 -2.98
CA VAL A 194 -11.31 -2.89 -2.62
C VAL A 194 -12.70 -2.27 -2.46
N ILE A 195 -12.84 -1.30 -1.56
CA ILE A 195 -14.07 -0.51 -1.44
C ILE A 195 -13.80 0.94 -1.86
N PHE A 196 -14.58 1.48 -2.78
CA PHE A 196 -14.54 2.90 -3.09
C PHE A 196 -15.34 3.70 -2.07
N ALA A 197 -14.62 4.26 -1.11
CA ALA A 197 -15.15 4.99 0.02
C ALA A 197 -14.16 6.08 0.46
N GLY A 198 -14.63 7.32 0.48
CA GLY A 198 -13.86 8.46 0.97
C GLY A 198 -14.05 8.75 2.47
N SER A 199 -15.00 8.10 3.14
CA SER A 199 -15.34 8.45 4.52
C SER A 199 -14.48 7.69 5.56
N PRO A 200 -13.98 8.37 6.62
CA PRO A 200 -13.23 7.72 7.69
C PRO A 200 -14.00 6.57 8.34
N ALA A 201 -15.30 6.75 8.56
CA ALA A 201 -16.17 5.74 9.16
C ALA A 201 -16.25 4.43 8.34
N GLN A 202 -16.23 4.52 7.00
CA GLN A 202 -16.20 3.33 6.15
C GLN A 202 -14.84 2.65 6.19
N ARG A 203 -13.75 3.44 6.20
CA ARG A 203 -12.40 2.90 6.36
C ARG A 203 -12.29 2.12 7.68
N GLU A 204 -12.64 2.74 8.80
CA GLU A 204 -12.61 2.09 10.12
C GLU A 204 -13.43 0.80 10.16
N PHE A 205 -14.61 0.78 9.52
CA PHE A 205 -15.43 -0.44 9.41
C PHE A 205 -14.72 -1.55 8.65
N TRP A 206 -14.18 -1.28 7.46
CA TRP A 206 -13.53 -2.30 6.62
C TRP A 206 -12.18 -2.78 7.16
N LEU A 207 -11.61 -2.05 8.13
CA LEU A 207 -10.44 -2.44 8.90
C LEU A 207 -10.79 -3.21 10.19
N GLY A 208 -12.07 -3.35 10.51
CA GLY A 208 -12.52 -4.00 11.76
C GLY A 208 -12.23 -3.16 13.01
N GLN A 209 -12.26 -1.83 12.89
CA GLN A 209 -11.97 -0.86 13.96
C GLN A 209 -13.25 -0.18 14.49
N LYS A 210 -14.42 -0.77 14.21
CA LYS A 210 -15.74 -0.22 14.56
C LYS A 210 -16.63 -1.30 15.19
N ASP A 211 -17.90 -1.38 14.80
CA ASP A 211 -18.90 -2.32 15.33
C ASP A 211 -18.51 -3.80 15.17
N LEU A 212 -17.61 -4.12 14.24
CA LEU A 212 -17.07 -5.46 14.02
C LEU A 212 -15.55 -5.42 14.16
N GLY A 213 -15.00 -6.43 14.83
CA GLY A 213 -13.56 -6.64 14.91
C GLY A 213 -12.97 -7.22 13.62
N PRO A 214 -11.63 -7.27 13.49
CA PRO A 214 -10.98 -7.73 12.26
C PRO A 214 -11.34 -9.16 11.85
N ASP A 215 -11.45 -10.07 12.82
CA ASP A 215 -11.79 -11.47 12.54
C ASP A 215 -13.25 -11.66 12.14
N GLU A 216 -14.16 -10.84 12.65
CA GLU A 216 -15.57 -10.84 12.24
C GLU A 216 -15.74 -10.32 10.82
N ILE A 217 -14.99 -9.27 10.44
CA ILE A 217 -14.95 -8.78 9.06
C ILE A 217 -14.43 -9.87 8.11
N ARG A 218 -13.33 -10.56 8.47
CA ARG A 218 -12.81 -11.67 7.66
C ARG A 218 -13.81 -12.81 7.54
N ALA A 219 -14.46 -13.21 8.63
CA ALA A 219 -15.46 -14.27 8.62
C ALA A 219 -16.67 -13.93 7.74
N ARG A 220 -17.08 -12.65 7.70
CA ARG A 220 -18.27 -12.20 6.97
C ARG A 220 -18.00 -11.81 5.51
N TYR A 221 -16.84 -11.24 5.22
CA TYR A 221 -16.51 -10.61 3.93
C TYR A 221 -15.24 -11.16 3.27
N GLY A 222 -14.66 -12.22 3.84
CA GLY A 222 -13.46 -12.90 3.33
C GLY A 222 -12.14 -12.22 3.72
N SER A 223 -12.11 -10.89 3.81
CA SER A 223 -10.91 -10.12 4.12
C SER A 223 -11.23 -8.77 4.74
N LEU A 224 -10.24 -8.16 5.39
CA LEU A 224 -10.22 -6.70 5.52
C LEU A 224 -10.09 -6.08 4.13
N LYS A 225 -10.58 -4.86 3.94
CA LYS A 225 -10.61 -4.24 2.60
C LYS A 225 -10.03 -2.82 2.66
N PRO A 226 -9.07 -2.47 1.79
CA PRO A 226 -8.61 -1.10 1.66
C PRO A 226 -9.76 -0.26 1.08
N CYS A 227 -9.89 0.95 1.62
CA CYS A 227 -10.73 1.96 1.01
C CYS A 227 -9.87 2.81 0.07
N LEU A 228 -10.36 3.05 -1.15
CA LEU A 228 -9.76 3.99 -2.09
C LEU A 228 -10.78 5.06 -2.48
N HIS A 229 -10.26 6.19 -2.93
CA HIS A 229 -11.02 7.31 -3.45
C HIS A 229 -10.27 7.98 -4.60
N GLY A 230 -11.01 8.49 -5.57
CA GLY A 230 -10.48 9.14 -6.77
C GLY A 230 -11.33 10.32 -7.20
N SER A 231 -10.83 11.09 -8.16
CA SER A 231 -11.56 12.20 -8.76
C SER A 231 -12.58 11.68 -9.78
N ASP A 232 -13.87 11.97 -9.56
CA ASP A 232 -14.95 11.74 -10.53
C ASP A 232 -15.23 13.03 -11.32
N ALA A 233 -14.20 13.48 -12.04
CA ALA A 233 -14.17 14.80 -12.67
C ALA A 233 -15.07 14.86 -13.90
N HIS A 234 -16.13 15.68 -13.81
CA HIS A 234 -17.04 15.96 -14.92
C HIS A 234 -16.78 17.33 -15.58
N LYS A 235 -15.74 18.04 -15.12
CA LYS A 235 -15.27 19.30 -15.66
C LYS A 235 -13.78 19.44 -15.35
N LEU A 236 -13.10 20.33 -16.06
CA LEU A 236 -11.65 20.50 -15.97
C LEU A 236 -11.17 20.87 -14.56
N ASP A 237 -11.91 21.73 -13.86
CA ASP A 237 -11.56 22.16 -12.50
C ASP A 237 -11.51 21.02 -11.47
N ASP A 238 -12.19 19.90 -11.74
CA ASP A 238 -12.27 18.77 -10.81
C ASP A 238 -11.19 17.69 -11.11
N VAL A 239 -10.41 17.86 -12.19
CA VAL A 239 -9.35 16.92 -12.57
C VAL A 239 -8.28 16.89 -11.49
N ALA A 240 -7.88 15.67 -11.09
CA ALA A 240 -6.95 15.42 -9.99
C ALA A 240 -7.34 16.04 -8.63
N SER A 241 -8.61 16.45 -8.48
CA SER A 241 -9.12 17.10 -7.26
C SER A 241 -10.21 16.23 -6.61
N PRO A 242 -9.84 15.15 -5.89
CA PRO A 242 -10.80 14.29 -5.22
C PRO A 242 -11.60 15.07 -4.16
N PHE A 243 -12.87 14.70 -3.98
CA PHE A 243 -13.77 15.44 -3.09
C PHE A 243 -13.22 15.50 -1.65
N GLY A 244 -13.04 16.72 -1.14
CA GLY A 244 -12.48 16.98 0.18
C GLY A 244 -10.99 16.71 0.30
N ASN A 245 -10.23 16.84 -0.80
CA ASN A 245 -8.79 16.56 -0.89
C ASN A 245 -8.43 15.15 -0.45
N ARG A 246 -9.32 14.18 -0.65
CA ARG A 246 -9.13 12.81 -0.16
C ARG A 246 -8.39 11.97 -1.18
N PHE A 247 -7.07 12.08 -1.18
CA PHE A 247 -6.20 11.27 -2.04
C PHE A 247 -6.07 9.84 -1.52
N SER A 248 -5.89 8.90 -2.43
CA SER A 248 -5.52 7.52 -2.10
C SER A 248 -4.01 7.39 -2.00
N TRP A 249 -3.52 7.19 -0.80
CA TRP A 249 -2.11 6.92 -0.51
C TRP A 249 -1.89 5.42 -0.39
N ILE A 250 -1.03 4.87 -1.24
CA ILE A 250 -0.67 3.46 -1.24
C ILE A 250 0.81 3.32 -0.89
N LYS A 251 1.10 2.52 0.14
CA LYS A 251 2.47 2.23 0.57
C LYS A 251 3.08 1.12 -0.28
N GLY A 252 3.93 1.49 -1.23
CA GLY A 252 4.68 0.56 -2.07
C GLY A 252 5.41 1.27 -3.20
N GLY A 253 6.00 0.50 -4.11
CA GLY A 253 6.50 1.03 -5.37
C GLY A 253 5.35 1.48 -6.29
N LEU A 254 5.68 2.22 -7.35
CA LEU A 254 4.72 2.64 -8.38
C LEU A 254 4.44 1.49 -9.36
N GLU A 255 3.96 0.39 -8.82
CA GLU A 255 3.68 -0.88 -9.51
C GLU A 255 2.32 -1.40 -9.08
N PHE A 256 1.66 -2.19 -9.94
CA PHE A 256 0.34 -2.73 -9.63
C PHE A 256 0.37 -3.67 -8.42
N ASP A 257 1.50 -4.33 -8.14
CA ASP A 257 1.66 -5.15 -6.94
C ASP A 257 1.43 -4.38 -5.63
N ALA A 258 1.73 -3.08 -5.58
CA ALA A 258 1.46 -2.27 -4.38
C ALA A 258 -0.04 -2.26 -4.02
N LEU A 259 -0.93 -2.29 -5.02
CA LEU A 259 -2.37 -2.44 -4.80
C LEU A 259 -2.72 -3.86 -4.32
N ARG A 260 -2.07 -4.89 -4.85
CA ARG A 260 -2.26 -6.28 -4.36
C ARG A 260 -1.85 -6.40 -2.89
N GLN A 261 -0.70 -5.83 -2.52
CA GLN A 261 -0.22 -5.79 -1.13
C GLN A 261 -1.17 -4.98 -0.23
N ALA A 262 -1.76 -3.89 -0.73
CA ALA A 262 -2.76 -3.13 0.01
C ALA A 262 -4.04 -3.92 0.29
N CYS A 263 -4.40 -4.89 -0.54
CA CYS A 263 -5.48 -5.82 -0.24
C CYS A 263 -5.12 -6.86 0.83
N ILE A 264 -3.82 -7.14 1.04
CA ILE A 264 -3.32 -8.08 2.06
C ILE A 264 -3.20 -7.39 3.43
N ASP A 265 -2.63 -6.17 3.46
CA ASP A 265 -2.49 -5.34 4.66
C ASP A 265 -3.13 -3.96 4.46
N PRO A 266 -4.47 -3.86 4.52
CA PRO A 266 -5.18 -2.62 4.23
C PRO A 266 -4.85 -1.46 5.17
N ASP A 267 -4.67 -1.72 6.47
CA ASP A 267 -4.42 -0.65 7.45
C ASP A 267 -3.02 -0.07 7.28
N GLY A 268 -2.00 -0.93 7.11
CA GLY A 268 -0.60 -0.53 6.97
C GLY A 268 -0.23 0.03 5.60
N ARG A 269 -1.07 -0.17 4.57
CA ARG A 269 -0.72 0.15 3.18
C ARG A 269 -1.71 0.98 2.38
N ALA A 270 -2.95 1.19 2.86
CA ALA A 270 -3.91 2.05 2.20
C ALA A 270 -4.46 3.12 3.15
N TYR A 271 -4.40 4.37 2.70
CA TYR A 271 -4.94 5.50 3.44
C TYR A 271 -5.64 6.47 2.50
N VAL A 272 -6.78 6.99 2.95
CA VAL A 272 -7.54 8.01 2.22
C VAL A 272 -7.53 9.29 3.05
N GLY A 273 -6.93 10.35 2.51
CA GLY A 273 -6.80 11.63 3.20
C GLY A 273 -6.00 12.65 2.42
N GLU A 274 -5.90 13.86 2.96
CA GLU A 274 -5.20 14.98 2.33
C GLU A 274 -3.70 14.80 2.29
N GLN A 275 -3.12 14.22 3.33
CA GLN A 275 -1.70 13.93 3.45
C GLN A 275 -1.50 12.44 3.67
N PRO A 276 -0.36 11.87 3.23
CA PRO A 276 -0.04 10.50 3.58
C PRO A 276 0.08 10.35 5.10
N PRO A 277 -0.12 9.14 5.65
CA PRO A 277 0.07 8.90 7.07
C PRO A 277 1.52 9.24 7.48
N TYR A 278 1.68 9.63 8.75
CA TYR A 278 2.98 10.00 9.30
C TYR A 278 4.01 8.89 9.08
N SER A 279 5.15 9.25 8.52
CA SER A 279 6.31 8.37 8.36
C SER A 279 7.48 8.87 9.20
N ALA A 280 8.43 7.99 9.50
CA ALA A 280 9.63 8.38 10.23
C ALA A 280 10.35 9.55 9.52
N MET A 281 10.89 10.47 10.32
CA MET A 281 11.61 11.63 9.78
C MET A 281 12.76 11.16 8.87
N PRO A 282 12.95 11.73 7.67
CA PRO A 282 14.00 11.27 6.73
C PRO A 282 15.42 11.26 7.33
N SER A 283 15.68 12.07 8.35
CA SER A 283 16.96 12.10 9.08
C SER A 283 17.20 10.87 9.96
N GLN A 284 16.16 10.07 10.23
CA GLN A 284 16.18 8.86 11.05
C GLN A 284 16.02 7.58 10.21
N VAL A 285 15.94 7.70 8.88
CA VAL A 285 15.77 6.55 7.99
C VAL A 285 17.03 6.34 7.19
N ILE A 286 17.57 5.12 7.23
CA ILE A 286 18.67 4.68 6.37
C ILE A 286 18.07 4.30 5.02
N SER A 287 18.49 4.98 3.96
CA SER A 287 18.04 4.72 2.59
C SER A 287 19.02 3.85 1.80
N HIS A 288 20.30 3.84 2.19
CA HIS A 288 21.33 3.08 1.50
C HIS A 288 22.45 2.63 2.43
N VAL A 289 22.99 1.45 2.15
CA VAL A 289 24.19 0.90 2.78
C VAL A 289 25.18 0.61 1.66
N ARG A 290 26.38 1.19 1.76
CA ARG A 290 27.51 0.89 0.88
C ARG A 290 28.65 0.30 1.67
N ILE A 291 29.17 -0.84 1.22
CA ILE A 291 30.37 -1.48 1.77
C ILE A 291 31.54 -1.16 0.85
N ASN A 292 32.47 -0.32 1.29
CA ASN A 292 33.65 0.05 0.49
C ASN A 292 34.84 -0.83 0.84
N ASP A 293 35.79 -0.93 -0.10
CA ASP A 293 37.09 -1.57 0.08
C ASP A 293 36.99 -3.02 0.60
N ALA A 294 35.95 -3.72 0.14
CA ALA A 294 35.56 -5.05 0.59
C ALA A 294 35.35 -6.00 -0.60
N ASP A 295 36.43 -6.54 -1.16
CA ASP A 295 36.38 -7.49 -2.30
C ASP A 295 35.53 -8.74 -2.01
N TRP A 296 35.34 -9.06 -0.74
CA TRP A 296 34.51 -10.17 -0.28
C TRP A 296 33.00 -9.87 -0.33
N ALA A 297 32.59 -8.60 -0.48
CA ALA A 297 31.20 -8.19 -0.58
C ALA A 297 30.75 -8.17 -2.05
N THR A 298 30.09 -9.24 -2.51
CA THR A 298 29.58 -9.34 -3.89
C THR A 298 28.55 -8.25 -4.24
N THR A 299 27.80 -7.79 -3.25
CA THR A 299 26.78 -6.73 -3.40
C THR A 299 27.10 -5.60 -2.43
N PRO A 300 28.04 -4.71 -2.77
CA PRO A 300 28.48 -3.64 -1.87
C PRO A 300 27.44 -2.53 -1.73
N ASP A 301 26.62 -2.29 -2.76
CA ASP A 301 25.58 -1.24 -2.77
C ASP A 301 24.19 -1.85 -2.52
N ILE A 302 23.58 -1.50 -1.40
CA ILE A 302 22.31 -2.07 -0.94
C ILE A 302 21.33 -0.94 -0.62
N PRO A 303 20.32 -0.70 -1.49
CA PRO A 303 19.22 0.20 -1.15
C PRO A 303 18.31 -0.42 -0.08
N LEU A 304 17.84 0.40 0.86
CA LEU A 304 16.93 -0.01 1.92
C LEU A 304 15.59 0.71 1.81
N ASN A 305 14.50 -0.04 2.01
CA ASN A 305 13.16 0.51 2.09
C ASN A 305 12.93 1.18 3.45
N HIS A 306 12.04 2.17 3.47
CA HIS A 306 11.59 2.78 4.71
C HIS A 306 10.72 1.81 5.52
N GLY A 307 10.87 1.82 6.85
CA GLY A 307 10.09 0.99 7.77
C GLY A 307 10.74 -0.37 8.00
N LEU A 308 10.05 -1.46 7.66
CA LEU A 308 10.50 -2.82 7.94
C LEU A 308 11.25 -3.42 6.75
N VAL A 309 12.49 -3.84 6.97
CA VAL A 309 13.30 -4.61 6.01
C VAL A 309 13.56 -5.99 6.60
N ALA A 310 13.18 -7.04 5.86
CA ALA A 310 13.47 -8.42 6.23
C ALA A 310 14.68 -8.95 5.45
N ILE A 311 15.72 -9.38 6.16
CA ILE A 311 16.93 -9.98 5.55
C ILE A 311 16.81 -11.50 5.63
N ILE A 312 16.60 -12.15 4.48
CA ILE A 312 16.41 -13.60 4.36
C ILE A 312 17.55 -14.26 3.59
N GLY A 313 17.82 -15.55 3.86
CA GLY A 313 18.88 -16.30 3.19
C GLY A 313 19.32 -17.53 3.97
N ALA A 314 20.04 -18.44 3.30
CA ALA A 314 20.55 -19.67 3.89
C ALA A 314 21.55 -19.42 5.05
N ARG A 315 21.85 -20.46 5.83
CA ARG A 315 22.91 -20.36 6.85
C ARG A 315 24.24 -20.02 6.18
N GLY A 316 24.96 -19.04 6.73
CA GLY A 316 26.23 -18.56 6.16
C GLY A 316 26.11 -17.56 5.01
N SER A 317 24.90 -17.16 4.60
CA SER A 317 24.70 -16.20 3.49
C SER A 317 24.99 -14.73 3.82
N GLY A 318 25.62 -14.43 4.97
CA GLY A 318 25.98 -13.05 5.34
C GLY A 318 24.90 -12.18 6.00
N LYS A 319 23.76 -12.73 6.45
CA LYS A 319 22.68 -11.95 7.09
C LYS A 319 23.15 -11.16 8.32
N THR A 320 23.79 -11.86 9.27
CA THR A 320 24.35 -11.25 10.49
C THR A 320 25.48 -10.28 10.15
N ALA A 321 26.26 -10.56 9.10
CA ALA A 321 27.31 -9.67 8.64
C ALA A 321 26.74 -8.33 8.16
N LEU A 322 25.66 -8.35 7.36
CA LEU A 322 24.99 -7.12 6.93
C LEU A 322 24.40 -6.33 8.12
N ALA A 323 23.77 -7.02 9.08
CA ALA A 323 23.26 -6.37 10.28
C ALA A 323 24.38 -5.71 11.11
N ASP A 324 25.51 -6.39 11.30
CA ASP A 324 26.68 -5.83 11.98
C ASP A 324 27.27 -4.63 11.21
N VAL A 325 27.37 -4.70 9.87
CA VAL A 325 27.86 -3.60 9.02
C VAL A 325 26.98 -2.35 9.15
N ILE A 326 25.66 -2.52 9.21
CA ILE A 326 24.71 -1.42 9.44
C ILE A 326 24.86 -0.87 10.86
N ALA A 327 24.98 -1.75 11.86
CA ALA A 327 25.16 -1.36 13.26
C ALA A 327 26.46 -0.57 13.48
N ALA A 328 27.56 -0.98 12.85
CA ALA A 328 28.83 -0.27 12.85
C ALA A 328 28.68 1.14 12.27
N GLY A 329 28.07 1.27 11.10
CA GLY A 329 27.80 2.58 10.47
C GLY A 329 26.88 3.50 11.28
N CYS A 330 26.07 2.93 12.19
CA CYS A 330 25.19 3.67 13.09
C CYS A 330 25.82 4.02 14.45
N ASP A 331 27.09 3.71 14.67
CA ASP A 331 27.74 3.78 15.99
C ASP A 331 26.97 2.97 17.07
N ALA A 332 26.31 1.88 16.67
CA ALA A 332 25.41 1.11 17.53
C ALA A 332 26.07 -0.14 18.16
N ILE A 333 27.31 -0.47 17.76
CA ILE A 333 28.08 -1.56 18.36
C ILE A 333 28.81 -1.03 19.59
N THR A 334 28.53 -1.62 20.74
CA THR A 334 29.11 -1.23 22.03
C THR A 334 30.61 -1.54 22.09
N PRO A 335 31.37 -0.88 23.01
CA PRO A 335 32.78 -1.22 23.24
C PRO A 335 33.00 -2.70 23.59
N ALA A 336 32.07 -3.30 24.34
CA ALA A 336 32.11 -4.73 24.65
C ALA A 336 31.90 -5.60 23.40
N GLY A 337 31.04 -5.18 22.47
CA GLY A 337 30.81 -5.86 21.21
C GLY A 337 32.05 -5.89 20.32
N TRP A 338 32.77 -4.77 20.20
CA TRP A 338 34.03 -4.70 19.44
C TRP A 338 35.19 -5.48 20.06
N ASN A 339 35.21 -5.59 21.40
CA ASN A 339 36.25 -6.31 22.14
C ASN A 339 35.85 -7.76 22.49
N ALA A 340 34.74 -8.25 21.95
CA ALA A 340 34.29 -9.62 22.17
C ALA A 340 35.30 -10.63 21.61
N ASN A 341 35.42 -11.78 22.26
CA ASN A 341 36.40 -12.80 21.87
C ASN A 341 36.12 -13.32 20.45
N GLU A 342 37.10 -13.18 19.55
CA GLU A 342 37.02 -13.57 18.13
C GLU A 342 36.62 -15.05 17.93
N ASN A 343 36.88 -15.93 18.91
CA ASN A 343 36.57 -17.37 18.81
C ASN A 343 35.16 -17.74 19.30
N ILE A 344 34.49 -16.84 20.01
CA ILE A 344 33.24 -17.15 20.74
C ILE A 344 32.10 -16.22 20.30
N SER A 345 32.42 -14.97 19.94
CA SER A 345 31.43 -13.96 19.58
C SER A 345 30.58 -14.40 18.37
N PRO A 346 29.25 -14.25 18.41
CA PRO A 346 28.40 -14.50 17.25
C PRO A 346 28.44 -13.32 16.25
N SER A 347 29.06 -12.18 16.59
CA SER A 347 29.25 -11.07 15.67
C SER A 347 30.25 -11.43 14.56
N PHE A 348 29.87 -11.16 13.32
CA PHE A 348 30.74 -11.29 12.17
C PHE A 348 31.94 -10.34 12.27
N LEU A 349 31.72 -9.07 12.60
CA LEU A 349 32.80 -8.07 12.65
C LEU A 349 33.82 -8.37 13.75
N ALA A 350 33.37 -8.88 14.91
CA ALA A 350 34.28 -9.33 15.96
C ALA A 350 35.16 -10.49 15.47
N ARG A 351 34.57 -11.50 14.80
CA ARG A 351 35.28 -12.69 14.31
C ARG A 351 36.21 -12.39 13.13
N ALA A 352 35.79 -11.51 12.23
CA ALA A 352 36.48 -11.20 10.98
C ALA A 352 37.39 -9.97 11.08
N ARG A 353 37.57 -9.39 12.28
CA ARG A 353 38.27 -8.11 12.50
C ARG A 353 39.63 -8.00 11.80
N ARG A 354 40.42 -9.07 11.80
CA ARG A 354 41.76 -9.11 11.15
C ARG A 354 41.72 -9.37 9.65
N LEU A 355 40.57 -9.76 9.13
CA LEU A 355 40.34 -10.17 7.75
C LEU A 355 39.54 -9.12 6.96
N VAL A 356 38.80 -8.24 7.64
CA VAL A 356 38.03 -7.16 6.99
C VAL A 356 38.91 -6.08 6.38
N GLY A 357 40.18 -5.96 6.81
CA GLY A 357 41.14 -5.01 6.26
C GLY A 357 40.68 -3.56 6.43
N ASP A 358 40.87 -2.76 5.39
CA ASP A 358 40.49 -1.34 5.34
C ASP A 358 39.00 -1.11 4.96
N ALA A 359 38.18 -2.16 4.98
CA ALA A 359 36.79 -2.07 4.58
C ALA A 359 35.98 -1.09 5.46
N THR A 360 35.11 -0.31 4.84
CA THR A 360 34.26 0.67 5.52
C THR A 360 32.78 0.48 5.19
N SER A 361 31.90 0.90 6.11
CA SER A 361 30.46 1.02 5.91
C SER A 361 30.09 2.47 5.72
N THR A 362 29.44 2.80 4.61
CA THR A 362 28.87 4.12 4.34
C THR A 362 27.34 4.03 4.35
N LEU A 363 26.73 4.69 5.32
CA LEU A 363 25.28 4.81 5.42
C LEU A 363 24.82 6.13 4.82
N ILE A 364 23.85 6.06 3.93
CA ILE A 364 23.15 7.23 3.39
C ILE A 364 21.77 7.28 4.05
N TRP A 365 21.46 8.43 4.64
CA TRP A 365 20.17 8.70 5.28
C TRP A 365 19.21 9.28 4.25
N ALA A 366 17.91 9.08 4.41
CA ALA A 366 16.90 9.58 3.47
C ALA A 366 16.90 11.12 3.36
N ALA A 367 17.37 11.83 4.40
CA ALA A 367 17.63 13.28 4.35
C ALA A 367 18.91 13.68 3.56
N GLY A 368 19.63 12.74 2.96
CA GLY A 368 20.84 12.96 2.18
C GLY A 368 22.15 12.98 2.97
N ALA A 369 22.10 12.98 4.31
CA ALA A 369 23.30 12.89 5.14
C ALA A 369 24.02 11.56 4.90
N THR A 370 25.35 11.57 4.97
CA THR A 370 26.19 10.36 4.80
C THR A 370 27.12 10.20 5.99
N VAL A 371 27.29 8.96 6.45
CA VAL A 371 28.20 8.61 7.56
C VAL A 371 29.03 7.40 7.13
N THR A 372 30.35 7.50 7.27
CA THR A 372 31.28 6.40 6.99
C THR A 372 31.99 5.97 8.26
N ARG A 373 32.11 4.65 8.48
CA ARG A 373 32.80 4.03 9.61
C ARG A 373 33.64 2.84 9.18
N ALA A 374 34.75 2.60 9.87
CA ALA A 374 35.59 1.44 9.66
C ALA A 374 34.93 0.16 10.20
N LEU A 375 35.09 -0.95 9.48
CA LEU A 375 34.52 -2.24 9.89
C LEU A 375 35.39 -3.00 10.91
N ASP A 376 36.61 -2.54 11.16
CA ASP A 376 37.53 -3.10 12.16
C ASP A 376 37.39 -2.45 13.56
N GLY A 377 36.51 -1.45 13.68
CA GLY A 377 36.25 -0.70 14.90
C GLY A 377 37.35 0.30 15.28
N SER A 378 38.27 0.64 14.37
CA SER A 378 39.36 1.60 14.61
C SER A 378 38.88 3.02 14.91
N ASP A 379 37.73 3.42 14.37
CA ASP A 379 37.10 4.74 14.57
C ASP A 379 35.83 4.69 15.44
N ALA A 380 35.55 3.56 16.09
CA ALA A 380 34.36 3.36 16.89
C ALA A 380 34.46 3.99 18.30
N ASN A 381 33.30 4.34 18.88
CA ASN A 381 33.16 4.78 20.28
C ASN A 381 33.98 6.03 20.68
N GLY A 382 34.30 6.92 19.74
CA GLY A 382 34.91 8.21 20.05
C GLY A 382 34.00 9.10 20.91
N HIS A 383 34.55 10.13 21.56
CA HIS A 383 33.77 11.03 22.42
C HIS A 383 32.58 11.73 21.74
N MET A 384 32.55 11.78 20.41
CA MET A 384 31.44 12.33 19.61
C MET A 384 30.53 11.26 18.98
N SER A 385 30.75 9.97 19.25
CA SER A 385 29.90 8.90 18.73
C SER A 385 28.55 8.90 19.46
N PHE A 386 27.46 8.86 18.70
CA PHE A 386 26.11 8.74 19.26
C PHE A 386 25.36 7.63 18.51
N PRO A 387 24.88 6.58 19.20
CA PRO A 387 24.14 5.50 18.55
C PRO A 387 22.90 6.04 17.84
N ARG A 388 22.86 5.92 16.51
CA ARG A 388 21.72 6.37 15.68
C ARG A 388 20.69 5.26 15.41
N ALA A 389 21.03 4.04 15.77
CA ALA A 389 20.14 2.89 15.70
C ALA A 389 20.28 2.06 16.97
N ARG A 390 19.21 1.32 17.31
CA ARG A 390 19.26 0.30 18.35
C ARG A 390 19.59 -1.03 17.70
N TYR A 391 20.78 -1.54 17.98
CA TYR A 391 21.20 -2.85 17.47
C TYR A 391 20.91 -3.95 18.49
N LEU A 392 20.04 -4.88 18.11
CA LEU A 392 19.73 -6.08 18.89
C LEU A 392 20.51 -7.25 18.27
N SER A 393 21.69 -7.53 18.80
CA SER A 393 22.54 -8.60 18.27
C SER A 393 21.93 -9.98 18.53
N GLN A 394 22.35 -10.98 17.75
CA GLN A 394 21.93 -12.36 17.99
C GLN A 394 22.29 -12.83 19.41
N GLN A 395 23.49 -12.49 19.90
CA GLN A 395 23.91 -12.79 21.27
C GLN A 395 22.95 -12.21 22.29
N PHE A 396 22.59 -10.93 22.10
CA PHE A 396 21.71 -10.21 23.01
C PHE A 396 20.34 -10.88 23.08
N VAL A 397 19.76 -11.25 21.94
CA VAL A 397 18.49 -11.97 21.90
C VAL A 397 18.60 -13.35 22.53
N GLU A 398 19.68 -14.09 22.28
CA GLU A 398 19.91 -15.41 22.89
C GLU A 398 20.07 -15.33 24.42
N GLU A 399 20.77 -14.33 24.93
CA GLU A 399 20.93 -14.07 26.37
C GLU A 399 19.57 -13.74 27.02
N LEU A 400 18.80 -12.84 26.40
CA LEU A 400 17.43 -12.48 26.82
C LEU A 400 16.49 -13.68 26.85
N CYS A 401 16.63 -14.61 25.92
CA CYS A 401 15.77 -15.79 25.79
C CYS A 401 16.32 -17.04 26.50
N SER A 402 17.48 -16.96 27.16
CA SER A 402 18.09 -18.12 27.81
C SER A 402 17.29 -18.55 29.05
N ALA A 403 16.95 -19.85 29.13
CA ALA A 403 16.02 -20.41 30.13
C ALA A 403 16.57 -20.49 31.58
N LYS A 404 17.59 -19.71 31.94
CA LYS A 404 18.05 -19.60 33.33
C LYS A 404 17.21 -18.56 34.08
N GLY A 405 16.01 -18.97 34.49
CA GLY A 405 15.05 -18.11 35.19
C GLY A 405 14.48 -17.00 34.29
N VAL A 406 13.50 -16.24 34.75
CA VAL A 406 13.15 -14.96 34.13
C VAL A 406 14.40 -14.09 34.30
N ALA A 407 15.27 -14.08 33.29
CA ALA A 407 16.60 -13.51 33.41
C ALA A 407 16.47 -12.01 33.68
N ASP A 408 17.10 -11.53 34.76
CA ASP A 408 17.11 -10.13 35.18
C ASP A 408 17.38 -9.19 33.98
N GLY A 409 18.22 -9.61 33.01
CA GLY A 409 18.50 -8.83 31.80
C GLY A 409 17.31 -8.54 30.86
N LEU A 410 16.29 -9.42 30.76
CA LEU A 410 15.09 -9.11 29.99
C LEU A 410 14.18 -8.15 30.73
N VAL A 411 14.08 -8.31 32.06
CA VAL A 411 13.34 -7.37 32.91
C VAL A 411 14.02 -6.00 32.86
N ASP A 412 15.33 -5.93 33.06
CA ASP A 412 16.11 -4.69 32.97
C ASP A 412 15.94 -3.98 31.63
N GLU A 413 15.92 -4.73 30.52
CA GLU A 413 15.71 -4.13 29.20
C GLU A 413 14.27 -3.65 28.98
N ILE A 414 13.26 -4.40 29.47
CA ILE A 414 11.86 -3.96 29.46
C ILE A 414 11.70 -2.69 30.31
N GLU A 415 12.25 -2.69 31.52
CA GLU A 415 12.24 -1.56 32.45
C GLU A 415 12.91 -0.33 31.82
N ARG A 416 14.07 -0.51 31.18
CA ARG A 416 14.74 0.55 30.42
C ARG A 416 13.89 1.06 29.26
N VAL A 417 13.26 0.20 28.46
CA VAL A 417 12.38 0.61 27.35
C VAL A 417 11.20 1.42 27.87
N ILE A 418 10.57 0.97 28.95
CA ILE A 418 9.47 1.70 29.58
C ILE A 418 9.96 3.06 30.01
N PHE A 419 11.11 3.16 30.68
CA PHE A 419 11.69 4.43 31.10
C PHE A 419 12.03 5.37 29.91
N GLU A 420 12.64 4.85 28.85
CA GLU A 420 12.96 5.60 27.63
C GLU A 420 11.71 6.09 26.88
N SER A 421 10.59 5.38 26.99
CA SER A 421 9.31 5.80 26.38
C SER A 421 8.63 6.98 27.08
N HIS A 422 9.00 7.28 28.34
CA HIS A 422 8.48 8.44 29.06
C HIS A 422 9.13 9.73 28.56
N SER A 423 8.34 10.81 28.47
CA SER A 423 8.88 12.16 28.22
C SER A 423 9.79 12.60 29.37
N GLN A 424 10.73 13.53 29.12
CA GLN A 424 11.65 14.00 30.17
C GLN A 424 10.90 14.52 31.41
N ASP A 425 9.77 15.21 31.22
CA ASP A 425 8.94 15.72 32.32
C ASP A 425 8.28 14.59 33.12
N SER A 426 7.93 13.49 32.44
CA SER A 426 7.29 12.32 33.06
C SER A 426 8.26 11.40 33.81
N ARG A 427 9.58 11.60 33.66
CA ARG A 427 10.60 10.82 34.36
C ARG A 427 10.91 11.33 35.77
N GLU A 428 10.26 12.40 36.22
CA GLU A 428 10.38 12.94 37.59
C GLU A 428 11.83 13.15 38.10
N ARG A 429 12.79 13.41 37.18
CA ARG A 429 14.25 13.48 37.45
C ARG A 429 14.92 12.18 37.87
N ALA A 430 14.23 11.05 37.78
CA ALA A 430 14.87 9.74 37.89
C ALA A 430 15.90 9.53 36.76
N LEU A 431 16.97 8.80 37.06
CA LEU A 431 18.04 8.47 36.13
C LEU A 431 17.80 7.14 35.41
N ASP A 432 17.01 6.26 36.01
CA ASP A 432 16.62 4.96 35.47
C ASP A 432 15.19 4.56 35.90
N PHE A 433 14.74 3.40 35.42
CA PHE A 433 13.42 2.86 35.76
C PHE A 433 13.28 2.51 37.24
N ALA A 434 14.34 2.02 37.88
CA ALA A 434 14.29 1.58 39.27
C ALA A 434 14.01 2.77 40.20
N GLU A 435 14.71 3.88 39.97
CA GLU A 435 14.51 5.13 40.71
C GLU A 435 13.12 5.72 40.44
N LEU A 436 12.64 5.69 39.18
CA LEU A 436 11.28 6.15 38.84
C LEU A 436 10.21 5.31 39.54
N ARG A 437 10.36 3.97 39.53
CA ARG A 437 9.45 3.03 40.18
C ARG A 437 9.42 3.27 41.69
N GLU A 438 10.58 3.46 42.32
CA GLU A 438 10.67 3.75 43.76
C GLU A 438 9.97 5.06 44.11
N GLN A 439 10.21 6.13 43.37
CA GLN A 439 9.55 7.42 43.59
C GLN A 439 8.02 7.35 43.47
N GLN A 440 7.51 6.64 42.45
CA GLN A 440 6.06 6.47 42.27
C GLN A 440 5.44 5.56 43.33
N THR A 441 6.09 4.45 43.68
CA THR A 441 5.57 3.50 44.67
C THR A 441 5.66 4.04 46.09
N ALA A 442 6.69 4.82 46.42
CA ALA A 442 6.83 5.49 47.72
C ALA A 442 5.64 6.40 48.03
N ARG A 443 5.09 7.11 47.03
CA ARG A 443 3.88 7.93 47.19
C ARG A 443 2.66 7.10 47.62
N PHE A 444 2.50 5.89 47.07
CA PHE A 444 1.40 5.00 47.43
C PHE A 444 1.62 4.30 48.78
N CYS A 445 2.86 3.94 49.11
CA CYS A 445 3.21 3.38 50.41
C CYS A 445 2.94 4.38 51.55
N GLN A 446 3.35 5.64 51.38
CA GLN A 446 3.08 6.72 52.35
C GLN A 446 1.59 7.04 52.51
N ALA A 447 0.79 6.87 51.45
CA ALA A 447 -0.67 7.01 51.51
C ALA A 447 -1.35 5.84 52.23
N ARG A 448 -0.67 4.70 52.39
CA ARG A 448 -1.18 3.50 53.08
C ARG A 448 -0.83 3.45 54.57
N GLU A 449 0.16 4.24 54.99
CA GLU A 449 0.58 4.40 56.40
C GLU A 449 -0.14 5.55 57.12
N ARG A 450 -0.87 6.40 56.38
CA ARG A 450 -1.85 7.37 56.92
C ARG A 450 -3.23 6.75 56.96
#